data_AF-A0A9P4T673-F1
#
_entry.id   AF-A0A9P4T673-F1
#
_cell.length_a   1.000
_cell.length_b   1.000
_cell.length_c   1.000
_cell.angle_alpha   90.00
_cell.angle_beta   90.00
_cell.angle_gamma   90.00
#
_symmetry.space_group_name_H-M   'P 1'
#
loop_
_entity.id
_entity.type
_entity.pdbx_description
1 polymer ?
#
loop_
_entity_poly.entity_id
_entity_poly.type
_entity_poly.pdbx_seq_one_letter_code
_entity_poly.pdbx_strand_id
1 'polypeptide(L)'
;MEAPSETVLEGIFVEAKLERFQGDILQAPPIYSALKINGKKACEYARDSQELPRQLESREMHVDECTLVEWYEPGQHNFAYPGESEPAVAPAARVRLTVCSGFYVRSFAHDLGIECQSRSHMATLLRTRQATYTTTETSETSDLVPAITYEELDAGEDVWGSKIRPQLERWVAANPVFTGHVNGRSEETRRKKTVEQNERPKQRFRGGYVADTKQERIKQQGGKYKGKWSRKPATAQSDQKEKEAPIENTVA
;
A
#
# COMPACT_ATOMS: atom_id res chain seq x y z
N MET A 1 34.97 21.47 29.86
CA MET A 1 34.02 21.09 28.79
C MET A 1 33.69 19.64 29.09
N GLU A 2 32.49 19.37 29.58
CA GLU A 2 32.08 18.02 30.00
C GLU A 2 31.81 17.18 28.73
N ALA A 3 32.31 15.95 28.70
CA ALA A 3 32.10 15.07 27.55
C ALA A 3 30.60 14.73 27.43
N PRO A 4 30.05 14.66 26.21
CA PRO A 4 28.65 14.28 26.03
C PRO A 4 28.39 12.88 26.59
N SER A 5 27.22 12.70 27.21
CA SER A 5 26.75 11.39 27.70
C SER A 5 26.61 10.37 26.57
N GLU A 6 26.78 9.09 26.88
CA GLU A 6 26.67 7.96 25.93
C GLU A 6 25.38 8.00 25.08
N THR A 7 24.23 8.27 25.70
CA THR A 7 22.93 8.54 25.05
C THR A 7 22.98 9.61 23.94
N VAL A 8 23.66 10.72 24.20
CA VAL A 8 23.79 11.83 23.23
C VAL A 8 24.67 11.38 22.06
N LEU A 9 25.66 10.53 22.32
CA LEU A 9 26.50 9.94 21.27
C LEU A 9 25.71 8.95 20.40
N GLU A 10 24.80 8.16 20.97
CA GLU A 10 23.94 7.24 20.21
C GLU A 10 22.96 7.98 19.30
N GLY A 11 22.28 9.02 19.80
CA GLY A 11 21.41 9.86 18.99
C GLY A 11 22.15 10.54 17.83
N ILE A 12 23.32 11.12 18.10
CA ILE A 12 24.20 11.73 17.08
C ILE A 12 24.67 10.68 16.05
N PHE A 13 24.99 9.47 16.51
CA PHE A 13 25.39 8.38 15.61
C PHE A 13 24.27 8.01 14.64
N VAL A 14 23.04 7.84 15.15
CA VAL A 14 21.88 7.53 14.30
C VAL A 14 21.59 8.67 13.33
N GLU A 15 21.63 9.93 13.79
CA GLU A 15 21.45 11.11 12.95
C GLU A 15 22.45 11.12 11.78
N ALA A 16 23.73 10.87 12.04
CA ALA A 16 24.75 10.77 11.00
C ALA A 16 24.49 9.63 9.99
N LYS A 17 23.86 8.53 10.41
CA LYS A 17 23.47 7.45 9.50
C LYS A 17 22.28 7.80 8.61
N LEU A 18 21.38 8.68 9.06
CA LEU A 18 20.20 9.08 8.29
C LEU A 18 20.57 9.81 6.99
N GLU A 19 21.72 10.49 6.93
CA GLU A 19 22.20 11.17 5.73
C GLU A 19 22.28 10.25 4.50
N ARG A 20 22.53 8.95 4.70
CA ARG A 20 22.62 7.95 3.61
C ARG A 20 21.27 7.62 2.97
N PHE A 21 20.17 8.00 3.63
CA PHE A 21 18.81 7.70 3.20
C PHE A 21 18.11 8.91 2.57
N GLN A 22 18.80 10.05 2.43
CA GLN A 22 18.27 11.23 1.76
C GLN A 22 18.70 11.27 0.29
N GLY A 23 17.84 11.83 -0.57
CA GLY A 23 18.06 11.89 -2.02
C GLY A 23 17.67 10.60 -2.75
N ASP A 24 18.38 10.31 -3.84
CA ASP A 24 18.13 9.14 -4.68
C ASP A 24 18.78 7.89 -4.10
N ILE A 25 17.96 6.90 -3.75
CA ILE A 25 18.40 5.64 -3.16
C ILE A 25 17.79 4.43 -3.87
N LEU A 26 18.41 3.26 -3.71
CA LEU A 26 17.83 1.98 -4.11
C LEU A 26 17.20 1.29 -2.90
N GLN A 27 15.92 0.95 -3.01
CA GLN A 27 15.20 0.26 -1.94
C GLN A 27 14.55 -1.03 -2.44
N ALA A 28 14.80 -2.12 -1.73
CA ALA A 28 14.07 -3.37 -1.93
C ALA A 28 12.73 -3.34 -1.15
N PRO A 29 11.60 -3.69 -1.79
CA PRO A 29 10.33 -3.78 -1.08
C PRO A 29 10.36 -4.95 -0.08
N PRO A 30 9.61 -4.87 1.03
CA PRO A 30 9.55 -5.95 2.00
C PRO A 30 8.70 -7.11 1.46
N ILE A 31 8.96 -8.34 1.92
CA ILE A 31 8.16 -9.52 1.55
C ILE A 31 6.69 -9.34 1.97
N TYR A 32 6.44 -8.71 3.12
CA TYR A 32 5.10 -8.35 3.57
C TYR A 32 4.56 -7.09 2.86
N SER A 33 4.49 -7.14 1.54
CA SER A 33 3.95 -6.09 0.67
C SER A 33 2.81 -6.60 -0.22
N ALA A 34 2.03 -5.66 -0.75
CA ALA A 34 0.97 -5.95 -1.72
C ALA A 34 1.51 -6.11 -3.16
N LEU A 35 2.84 -6.08 -3.34
CA LEU A 35 3.47 -6.26 -4.64
C LEU A 35 3.12 -7.65 -5.19
N LYS A 36 2.70 -7.72 -6.46
CA LYS A 36 2.32 -9.00 -7.08
C LYS A 36 3.49 -9.65 -7.81
N ILE A 37 3.65 -10.95 -7.57
CA ILE A 37 4.61 -11.83 -8.23
C ILE A 37 3.81 -13.03 -8.75
N ASN A 38 3.76 -13.17 -10.07
CA ASN A 38 2.96 -14.19 -10.76
C ASN A 38 1.49 -14.20 -10.32
N GLY A 39 0.89 -13.01 -10.21
CA GLY A 39 -0.53 -12.84 -9.86
C GLY A 39 -0.84 -12.90 -8.36
N LYS A 40 0.04 -13.48 -7.53
CA LYS A 40 -0.07 -13.61 -6.07
C LYS A 40 0.68 -12.47 -5.36
N LYS A 41 0.19 -11.95 -4.23
CA LYS A 41 0.89 -10.89 -3.48
C LYS A 41 2.11 -11.46 -2.76
N ALA A 42 3.19 -10.69 -2.64
CA ALA A 42 4.42 -11.09 -1.93
C ALA A 42 4.12 -11.54 -0.49
N CYS A 43 3.22 -10.83 0.20
CA CYS A 43 2.83 -11.18 1.57
C CYS A 43 2.08 -12.53 1.68
N GLU A 44 1.44 -13.00 0.61
CA GLU A 44 0.77 -14.31 0.60
C GLU A 44 1.79 -15.44 0.50
N TYR A 45 2.94 -15.23 -0.17
CA TYR A 45 4.03 -16.22 -0.14
C TYR A 45 4.60 -16.37 1.27
N ALA A 46 4.86 -15.26 1.97
CA ALA A 46 5.36 -15.29 3.34
C ALA A 46 4.41 -16.01 4.31
N ARG A 47 3.10 -15.73 4.23
CA ARG A 47 2.09 -16.33 5.11
C ARG A 47 1.90 -17.82 4.86
N ASP A 48 2.02 -18.24 3.61
CA ASP A 48 1.89 -19.65 3.23
C ASP A 48 3.22 -20.42 3.37
N SER A 49 4.26 -19.79 3.95
CA SER A 49 5.61 -20.34 4.06
C SER A 49 6.18 -20.82 2.72
N GLN A 50 5.81 -20.14 1.63
CA GLN A 50 6.29 -20.42 0.28
C GLN A 50 7.46 -19.51 -0.07
N GLU A 51 8.46 -20.07 -0.74
CA GLU A 51 9.53 -19.27 -1.31
C GLU A 51 9.02 -18.33 -2.39
N LEU A 52 9.62 -17.15 -2.47
CA LEU A 52 9.35 -16.24 -3.56
C LEU A 52 9.88 -16.85 -4.87
N PRO A 53 9.09 -16.86 -5.96
CA PRO A 53 9.55 -17.36 -7.26
C PRO A 53 10.76 -16.62 -7.83
N ARG A 54 11.07 -15.44 -7.30
CA ARG A 54 12.22 -14.61 -7.61
C ARG A 54 12.48 -13.63 -6.47
N GLN A 55 13.71 -13.15 -6.39
CA GLN A 55 14.05 -12.08 -5.45
C GLN A 55 13.31 -10.78 -5.78
N LEU A 56 13.02 -10.01 -4.73
CA LEU A 56 12.43 -8.69 -4.85
C LEU A 56 13.49 -7.71 -5.37
N GLU A 57 13.30 -7.23 -6.59
CA GLU A 57 14.19 -6.24 -7.21
C GLU A 57 14.10 -4.89 -6.48
N SER A 58 15.27 -4.32 -6.17
CA SER A 58 15.40 -2.95 -5.70
C SER A 58 14.90 -1.96 -6.75
N ARG A 59 14.41 -0.81 -6.27
CA ARG A 59 13.87 0.26 -7.09
C ARG A 59 14.42 1.59 -6.64
N GLU A 60 14.63 2.49 -7.60
CA GLU A 60 14.95 3.89 -7.32
C GLU A 60 13.81 4.55 -6.56
N MET A 61 14.17 5.21 -5.47
CA MET A 61 13.30 5.99 -4.61
C MET A 61 13.96 7.35 -4.38
N HIS A 62 13.15 8.39 -4.27
CA HIS A 62 13.61 9.71 -3.86
C HIS A 62 13.08 10.03 -2.47
N VAL A 63 13.98 10.52 -1.61
CA VAL A 63 13.69 10.97 -0.25
C VAL A 63 14.04 12.44 -0.13
N ASP A 64 13.02 13.30 -0.08
CA ASP A 64 13.22 14.74 0.04
C ASP A 64 13.77 15.11 1.43
N GLU A 65 13.26 14.46 2.48
CA GLU A 65 13.57 14.74 3.88
C GLU A 65 13.72 13.42 4.67
N CYS A 66 14.77 13.34 5.48
CA CYS A 66 15.03 12.24 6.41
C CYS A 66 15.70 12.81 7.66
N THR A 67 14.93 13.03 8.72
CA THR A 67 15.42 13.77 9.89
C THR A 67 15.06 13.05 11.19
N LEU A 68 16.04 12.94 12.09
CA LEU A 68 15.79 12.47 13.45
C LEU A 68 14.99 13.54 14.19
N VAL A 69 13.79 13.18 14.64
CA VAL A 69 12.93 14.07 15.44
C VAL A 69 13.20 13.87 16.92
N GLU A 70 13.39 12.62 17.33
CA GLU A 70 13.56 12.28 18.74
C GLU A 70 14.27 10.93 18.87
N TRP A 71 15.11 10.82 19.89
CA TRP A 71 15.73 9.59 20.34
C TRP A 71 15.15 9.19 21.69
N TYR A 72 14.84 7.90 21.84
CA TYR A 72 14.35 7.30 23.07
C TYR A 72 15.34 6.25 23.55
N GLU A 73 15.76 6.39 24.81
CA GLU A 73 16.57 5.36 25.47
C GLU A 73 15.77 4.06 25.66
N PRO A 74 16.46 2.94 25.95
CA PRO A 74 15.81 1.70 26.38
C PRO A 74 14.68 1.92 27.39
N GLY A 75 13.47 1.48 27.04
CA GLY A 75 12.28 1.57 27.89
C GLY A 75 11.61 2.95 27.96
N GLN A 76 12.10 3.97 27.26
CA GLN A 76 11.47 5.31 27.23
C GLN A 76 10.35 5.44 26.19
N HIS A 77 10.21 4.47 25.30
CA HIS A 77 9.17 4.47 24.27
C HIS A 77 7.96 3.61 24.70
N ASN A 78 6.79 3.83 24.10
CA ASN A 78 5.57 3.08 24.45
C ASN A 78 5.38 1.74 23.73
N PHE A 79 6.35 1.29 22.91
CA PHE A 79 6.25 0.00 22.23
C PHE A 79 6.49 -1.16 23.20
N ALA A 80 5.54 -2.10 23.26
CA ALA A 80 5.64 -3.36 24.00
C ALA A 80 5.49 -4.54 23.01
N TYR A 81 6.15 -5.66 23.29
CA TYR A 81 6.00 -6.86 22.47
C TYR A 81 4.58 -7.44 22.59
N PRO A 82 4.07 -8.14 21.56
CA PRO A 82 2.75 -8.75 21.63
C PRO A 82 2.60 -9.69 22.84
N GLY A 83 1.67 -9.36 23.74
CA GLY A 83 1.44 -10.11 24.98
C GLY A 83 2.16 -9.57 26.21
N GLU A 84 2.99 -8.55 26.06
CA GLU A 84 3.68 -7.87 27.16
C GLU A 84 3.02 -6.52 27.49
N SER A 85 3.01 -6.15 28.77
CA SER A 85 2.52 -4.86 29.25
C SER A 85 3.61 -3.80 29.37
N GLU A 86 4.86 -4.24 29.58
CA GLU A 86 6.00 -3.37 29.78
C GLU A 86 6.61 -2.93 28.44
N PRO A 87 7.10 -1.68 28.35
CA PRO A 87 7.91 -1.24 27.23
C PRO A 87 9.09 -2.16 26.92
N ALA A 88 9.35 -2.37 25.64
CA ALA A 88 10.56 -3.08 25.21
C ALA A 88 11.81 -2.28 25.64
N VAL A 89 12.84 -3.00 26.08
CA VAL A 89 14.13 -2.45 26.54
C VAL A 89 15.10 -2.14 25.37
N ALA A 90 14.57 -1.94 24.17
CA ALA A 90 15.37 -1.50 23.03
C ALA A 90 15.30 0.05 22.95
N PRO A 91 16.33 0.74 22.44
CA PRO A 91 16.19 2.14 22.09
C PRO A 91 15.26 2.31 20.89
N ALA A 92 14.72 3.52 20.70
CA ALA A 92 13.93 3.85 19.52
C ALA A 92 14.25 5.24 18.97
N ALA A 93 14.08 5.39 17.65
CA ALA A 93 14.21 6.67 16.97
C ALA A 93 12.88 7.06 16.33
N ARG A 94 12.43 8.28 16.55
CA ARG A 94 11.35 8.91 15.79
C ARG A 94 11.95 9.68 14.63
N VAL A 95 11.66 9.25 13.41
CA VAL A 95 12.19 9.86 12.19
C VAL A 95 11.06 10.48 11.38
N ARG A 96 11.28 11.70 10.88
CA ARG A 96 10.40 12.37 9.92
C ARG A 96 10.90 12.10 8.51
N LEU A 97 9.97 11.74 7.63
CA LEU A 97 10.26 11.37 6.25
C LEU A 97 9.32 12.10 5.29
N THR A 98 9.88 12.75 4.28
CA THR A 98 9.16 13.19 3.08
C THR A 98 9.70 12.38 1.91
N VAL A 99 8.84 11.54 1.32
CA VAL A 99 9.26 10.47 0.40
C VAL A 99 8.36 10.38 -0.83
N CYS A 100 8.92 9.86 -1.92
CA CYS A 100 8.17 9.59 -3.14
C CYS A 100 7.14 8.46 -2.97
N SER A 101 6.22 8.36 -3.93
CA SER A 101 5.25 7.27 -3.97
C SER A 101 5.93 5.91 -4.14
N GLY A 102 5.51 4.91 -3.37
CA GLY A 102 6.05 3.56 -3.46
C GLY A 102 7.22 3.27 -2.52
N PHE A 103 7.69 4.28 -1.76
CA PHE A 103 8.65 4.10 -0.68
C PHE A 103 8.07 3.23 0.45
N TYR A 104 8.87 2.30 0.95
CA TYR A 104 8.51 1.39 2.05
C TYR A 104 9.23 1.80 3.33
N VAL A 105 8.52 2.52 4.22
CA VAL A 105 9.06 2.91 5.54
C VAL A 105 9.51 1.71 6.38
N ARG A 106 8.87 0.54 6.20
CA ARG A 106 9.31 -0.71 6.84
C ARG A 106 10.66 -1.21 6.32
N SER A 107 10.95 -1.07 5.03
CA SER A 107 12.27 -1.40 4.48
C SER A 107 13.31 -0.40 4.99
N PHE A 108 12.99 0.89 4.96
CA PHE A 108 13.85 1.92 5.56
C PHE A 108 14.20 1.63 7.02
N ALA A 109 13.21 1.29 7.85
CA ALA A 109 13.46 0.96 9.26
C ALA A 109 14.37 -0.26 9.43
N HIS A 110 14.29 -1.24 8.54
CA HIS A 110 15.20 -2.40 8.54
C HIS A 110 16.62 -2.01 8.09
N ASP A 111 16.71 -1.27 6.99
CA ASP A 111 17.99 -0.90 6.37
C ASP A 111 18.78 0.09 7.25
N LEU A 112 18.10 1.00 7.96
CA LEU A 112 18.72 1.85 8.98
C LEU A 112 19.35 1.03 10.10
N GLY A 113 18.68 -0.04 10.54
CA GLY A 113 19.24 -0.96 11.54
C GLY A 113 20.53 -1.58 11.09
N ILE A 114 20.56 -2.08 9.85
CA ILE A 114 21.76 -2.65 9.23
C ILE A 114 22.88 -1.60 9.17
N GLU A 115 22.57 -0.38 8.75
CA GLU A 115 23.55 0.72 8.65
C GLU A 115 24.11 1.12 10.03
N CYS A 116 23.29 1.00 11.08
CA CYS A 116 23.70 1.16 12.47
C CYS A 116 24.38 -0.10 13.06
N GLN A 117 24.69 -1.12 12.24
CA GLN A 117 25.27 -2.40 12.67
C GLN A 117 24.43 -3.14 13.73
N SER A 118 23.11 -2.95 13.66
CA SER A 118 22.13 -3.49 14.59
C SER A 118 20.94 -4.07 13.82
N ARG A 119 19.81 -4.25 14.51
CA ARG A 119 18.53 -4.63 13.92
C ARG A 119 17.47 -3.67 14.40
N SER A 120 16.63 -3.21 13.48
CA SER A 120 15.47 -2.41 13.81
C SER A 120 14.28 -2.81 12.96
N HIS A 121 13.10 -2.51 13.49
CA HIS A 121 11.85 -2.66 12.78
C HIS A 121 10.94 -1.49 13.13
N MET A 122 9.98 -1.23 12.26
CA MET A 122 9.03 -0.13 12.46
C MET A 122 8.04 -0.49 13.58
N ALA A 123 8.10 0.24 14.69
CA ALA A 123 7.16 0.10 15.80
C ALA A 123 5.85 0.86 15.54
N THR A 124 5.95 2.11 15.10
CA THR A 124 4.81 3.01 14.85
C THR A 124 5.00 3.74 13.52
N LEU A 125 3.89 3.99 12.82
CA LEU A 125 3.89 4.81 11.60
C LEU A 125 2.68 5.73 11.59
N LEU A 126 2.94 7.02 11.46
CA LEU A 126 1.91 8.04 11.24
C LEU A 126 2.18 8.74 9.91
N ARG A 127 1.28 8.59 8.95
CA ARG A 127 1.32 9.37 7.72
C ARG A 127 0.61 10.70 7.96
N THR A 128 1.39 11.75 8.21
CA THR A 128 0.86 13.07 8.56
C THR A 128 0.34 13.87 7.36
N ARG A 129 0.87 13.58 6.15
CA ARG A 129 0.52 14.25 4.89
C ARG A 129 0.52 13.28 3.71
N GLN A 130 -0.36 13.49 2.75
CA GLN A 130 -0.33 12.89 1.42
C GLN A 130 -0.66 13.95 0.36
N ALA A 131 0.34 14.30 -0.47
CA ALA A 131 0.25 15.43 -1.37
C ALA A 131 -0.15 16.71 -0.61
N THR A 132 -1.27 17.35 -0.98
CA THR A 132 -1.80 18.55 -0.32
C THR A 132 -2.66 18.24 0.92
N TYR A 133 -2.96 16.97 1.19
CA TYR A 133 -3.85 16.59 2.29
C TYR A 133 -3.08 16.30 3.58
N THR A 134 -3.50 16.90 4.70
CA THR A 134 -2.88 16.72 6.02
C THR A 134 -3.83 16.04 7.01
N THR A 135 -3.28 15.41 8.04
CA THR A 135 -4.06 14.83 9.14
C THR A 135 -4.44 15.86 10.21
N THR A 136 -3.70 16.96 10.30
CA THR A 136 -3.95 18.06 11.24
C THR A 136 -4.43 19.30 10.50
N GLU A 137 -5.27 20.10 11.17
CA GLU A 137 -5.50 21.47 10.75
C GLU A 137 -4.17 22.23 10.82
N THR A 138 -3.73 22.77 9.69
CA THR A 138 -2.48 23.52 9.61
C THR A 138 -2.84 24.98 9.45
N SER A 139 -2.50 25.82 10.43
CA SER A 139 -2.82 27.25 10.42
C SER A 139 -1.93 28.08 9.49
N GLU A 140 -0.84 27.49 8.97
CA GLU A 140 0.30 28.27 8.44
C GLU A 140 0.65 28.02 6.96
N THR A 141 -0.17 27.30 6.18
CA THR A 141 0.11 27.15 4.74
C THR A 141 -1.17 27.15 3.90
N SER A 142 -1.26 28.12 2.97
CA SER A 142 -2.39 28.36 2.05
C SER A 142 -2.87 27.10 1.29
N ASP A 143 -1.95 26.20 0.96
CA ASP A 143 -2.19 25.15 -0.04
C ASP A 143 -2.47 23.77 0.58
N LEU A 144 -2.32 23.64 1.90
CA LEU A 144 -2.59 22.39 2.62
C LEU A 144 -4.06 22.32 3.02
N VAL A 145 -4.65 21.14 2.83
CA VAL A 145 -6.06 20.87 3.08
C VAL A 145 -6.16 19.77 4.13
N PRO A 146 -6.85 20.00 5.26
CA PRO A 146 -7.15 18.92 6.20
C PRO A 146 -7.95 17.82 5.52
N ALA A 147 -7.52 16.57 5.69
CA ALA A 147 -8.27 15.41 5.25
C ALA A 147 -9.56 15.29 6.06
N ILE A 148 -10.62 14.86 5.38
CA ILE A 148 -11.93 14.63 6.00
C ILE A 148 -11.79 13.46 6.97
N THR A 149 -12.33 13.62 8.17
CA THR A 149 -12.33 12.57 9.18
C THR A 149 -13.48 11.57 8.93
N TYR A 150 -13.39 10.38 9.53
CA TYR A 150 -14.52 9.44 9.47
C TYR A 150 -15.77 10.00 10.14
N GLU A 151 -15.61 10.74 11.25
CA GLU A 151 -16.72 11.39 11.94
C GLU A 151 -17.45 12.40 11.04
N GLU A 152 -16.70 13.18 10.26
CA GLU A 152 -17.26 14.12 9.29
C GLU A 152 -17.94 13.43 8.12
N LEU A 153 -17.41 12.29 7.69
CA LEU A 153 -18.03 11.46 6.66
C LEU A 153 -19.36 10.88 7.16
N ASP A 154 -19.37 10.37 8.40
CA ASP A 154 -20.54 9.78 9.05
C ASP A 154 -21.60 10.82 9.39
N ALA A 155 -21.21 12.09 9.59
CA ALA A 155 -22.12 13.21 9.87
C ALA A 155 -22.96 13.65 8.66
N GLY A 156 -22.69 13.15 7.45
CA GLY A 156 -23.50 13.41 6.26
C GLY A 156 -22.90 14.42 5.28
N GLU A 157 -23.50 14.48 4.07
CA GLU A 157 -23.00 15.28 2.93
C GLU A 157 -23.00 16.78 3.18
N ASP A 158 -23.92 17.24 3.99
CA ASP A 158 -24.00 18.61 4.48
C ASP A 158 -22.76 19.03 5.27
N VAL A 159 -22.07 18.10 5.93
CA VAL A 159 -20.78 18.33 6.60
C VAL A 159 -19.61 18.15 5.64
N TRP A 160 -19.37 16.94 5.14
CA TRP A 160 -18.18 16.67 4.32
C TRP A 160 -18.21 17.34 2.94
N GLY A 161 -19.39 17.57 2.37
CA GLY A 161 -19.56 18.17 1.05
C GLY A 161 -19.09 19.62 1.02
N SER A 162 -19.32 20.38 2.09
CA SER A 162 -18.80 21.73 2.25
C SER A 162 -17.27 21.77 2.25
N LYS A 163 -16.64 20.73 2.81
CA LYS A 163 -15.18 20.58 2.88
C LYS A 163 -14.53 20.13 1.59
N ILE A 164 -15.23 19.39 0.72
CA ILE A 164 -14.73 18.88 -0.58
C ILE A 164 -14.99 19.84 -1.74
N ARG A 165 -16.10 20.59 -1.68
CA ARG A 165 -16.57 21.42 -2.80
C ARG A 165 -15.49 22.39 -3.31
N PRO A 166 -14.78 23.17 -2.48
CA PRO A 166 -13.75 24.10 -2.97
C PRO A 166 -12.62 23.39 -3.73
N GLN A 167 -12.25 22.18 -3.33
CA GLN A 167 -11.20 21.38 -3.96
C GLN A 167 -11.67 20.86 -5.31
N LEU A 168 -12.91 20.37 -5.41
CA LEU A 168 -13.49 19.93 -6.68
C LEU A 168 -13.66 21.09 -7.66
N GLU A 169 -14.16 22.24 -7.19
CA GLU A 169 -14.32 23.44 -8.02
C GLU A 169 -12.97 23.92 -8.55
N ARG A 170 -11.94 24.01 -7.68
CA ARG A 170 -10.57 24.31 -8.11
C ARG A 170 -10.05 23.31 -9.12
N TRP A 171 -10.31 22.01 -8.91
CA TRP A 171 -9.88 20.97 -9.84
C TRP A 171 -10.59 21.08 -11.20
N VAL A 172 -11.89 21.32 -11.22
CA VAL A 172 -12.67 21.52 -12.46
C VAL A 172 -12.20 22.76 -13.21
N ALA A 173 -11.94 23.87 -12.51
CA ALA A 173 -11.40 25.08 -13.11
C ALA A 173 -9.99 24.86 -13.70
N ALA A 174 -9.14 24.12 -13.00
CA ALA A 174 -7.80 23.76 -13.47
C ALA A 174 -7.80 22.69 -14.58
N ASN A 175 -8.89 21.92 -14.71
CA ASN A 175 -9.05 20.84 -15.69
C ASN A 175 -10.35 21.05 -16.48
N PRO A 176 -10.46 22.14 -17.28
CA PRO A 176 -11.68 22.46 -17.99
C PRO A 176 -12.05 21.35 -18.96
N VAL A 177 -13.32 20.96 -18.93
CA VAL A 177 -13.86 19.88 -19.75
C VAL A 177 -14.05 20.39 -21.18
N PHE A 178 -13.01 20.24 -22.02
CA PHE A 178 -13.03 20.70 -23.43
C PHE A 178 -14.04 19.95 -24.31
N THR A 179 -14.50 18.77 -23.89
CA THR A 179 -15.52 17.98 -24.58
C THR A 179 -16.51 17.49 -23.54
N GLY A 180 -17.82 17.74 -23.71
CA GLY A 180 -18.91 17.47 -22.74
C GLY A 180 -19.13 16.01 -22.29
N HIS A 181 -18.11 15.16 -22.30
CA HIS A 181 -18.11 13.83 -21.75
C HIS A 181 -17.43 13.83 -20.38
N VAL A 182 -18.24 13.95 -19.32
CA VAL A 182 -17.78 13.77 -17.94
C VAL A 182 -17.39 12.29 -17.65
N ASN A 183 -17.77 11.35 -18.53
CA ASN A 183 -17.51 9.91 -18.38
C ASN A 183 -16.69 9.27 -19.52
N GLY A 184 -15.98 10.06 -20.32
CA GLY A 184 -15.16 9.55 -21.42
C GLY A 184 -13.78 10.17 -21.44
N ARG A 185 -12.74 9.34 -21.53
CA ARG A 185 -11.41 9.82 -21.96
C ARG A 185 -11.58 10.46 -23.35
N SER A 186 -10.98 11.63 -23.58
CA SER A 186 -11.04 12.31 -24.88
C SER A 186 -10.56 11.38 -26.01
N GLU A 187 -10.97 11.61 -27.26
CA GLU A 187 -10.46 10.89 -28.44
C GLU A 187 -8.92 10.87 -28.47
N GLU A 188 -8.29 11.99 -28.14
CA GLU A 188 -6.84 12.10 -28.07
C GLU A 188 -6.26 11.29 -26.90
N THR A 189 -6.85 11.35 -25.71
CA THR A 189 -6.41 10.51 -24.58
C THR A 189 -6.68 9.03 -24.86
N ARG A 190 -7.76 8.69 -25.56
CA ARG A 190 -8.03 7.32 -26.03
C ARG A 190 -7.00 6.89 -27.05
N ARG A 191 -6.64 7.73 -28.02
CA ARG A 191 -5.58 7.47 -29.00
C ARG A 191 -4.22 7.37 -28.34
N LYS A 192 -3.79 8.37 -27.55
CA LYS A 192 -2.57 8.33 -26.75
C LYS A 192 -2.53 7.09 -25.87
N LYS A 193 -3.61 6.73 -25.18
CA LYS A 193 -3.66 5.53 -24.35
C LYS A 193 -3.68 4.24 -25.18
N THR A 194 -4.24 4.25 -26.39
CA THR A 194 -4.23 3.09 -27.31
C THR A 194 -2.86 2.91 -27.94
N VAL A 195 -2.23 4.00 -28.36
CA VAL A 195 -0.84 4.08 -28.84
C VAL A 195 0.08 3.65 -27.69
N GLU A 196 -0.03 4.26 -26.53
CA GLU A 196 0.71 3.88 -25.33
C GLU A 196 0.40 2.44 -24.88
N GLN A 197 -0.80 1.89 -25.08
CA GLN A 197 -1.11 0.49 -24.75
C GLN A 197 -0.60 -0.51 -25.82
N ASN A 198 -0.38 -0.03 -27.05
CA ASN A 198 0.19 -0.81 -28.16
C ASN A 198 1.73 -0.71 -28.20
N GLU A 199 2.29 0.45 -27.83
CA GLU A 199 3.71 0.77 -27.82
C GLU A 199 4.36 0.53 -26.46
N ARG A 200 3.62 0.64 -25.34
CA ARG A 200 4.13 0.14 -24.06
C ARG A 200 4.36 -1.35 -24.27
N PRO A 201 5.58 -1.86 -24.04
CA PRO A 201 5.76 -3.29 -23.90
C PRO A 201 4.74 -3.72 -22.85
N LYS A 202 3.90 -4.71 -23.17
CA LYS A 202 2.90 -5.26 -22.24
C LYS A 202 3.61 -5.98 -21.10
N GLN A 203 4.30 -5.22 -20.27
CA GLN A 203 5.17 -5.67 -19.22
C GLN A 203 4.31 -5.83 -17.98
N ARG A 204 3.51 -6.90 -17.96
CA ARG A 204 3.01 -7.52 -16.74
C ARG A 204 3.87 -8.71 -16.30
N PHE A 205 5.05 -8.85 -16.90
CA PHE A 205 6.09 -9.82 -16.60
C PHE A 205 7.42 -9.26 -17.16
N ARG A 206 8.50 -9.23 -16.36
CA ARG A 206 9.87 -8.99 -16.85
C ARG A 206 10.49 -10.35 -17.19
N GLY A 207 10.04 -10.91 -18.30
CA GLY A 207 10.56 -12.13 -18.90
C GLY A 207 9.92 -12.30 -20.28
N GLY A 208 10.64 -12.90 -21.22
CA GLY A 208 10.11 -13.20 -22.55
C GLY A 208 8.89 -14.12 -22.46
N TYR A 209 7.97 -14.01 -23.42
CA TYR A 209 6.94 -15.04 -23.59
C TYR A 209 7.62 -16.34 -24.03
N VAL A 210 7.56 -17.37 -23.20
CA VAL A 210 8.09 -18.71 -23.55
C VAL A 210 7.00 -19.57 -24.20
N ALA A 211 5.73 -19.18 -24.08
CA ALA A 211 4.60 -19.98 -24.52
C ALA A 211 3.81 -19.34 -25.67
N ASP A 212 3.55 -20.16 -26.70
CA ASP A 212 2.88 -19.74 -27.93
C ASP A 212 1.39 -19.51 -27.73
N THR A 213 0.73 -20.31 -26.88
CA THR A 213 -0.72 -20.25 -26.72
C THR A 213 -1.17 -19.25 -25.64
N LYS A 214 -2.36 -18.67 -25.83
CA LYS A 214 -2.97 -17.76 -24.86
C LYS A 214 -3.28 -18.45 -23.53
N GLN A 215 -3.62 -19.74 -23.57
CA GLN A 215 -3.94 -20.55 -22.39
C GLN A 215 -2.70 -20.78 -21.51
N GLU A 216 -1.56 -21.07 -22.11
CA GLU A 216 -0.29 -21.27 -21.40
C GLU A 216 0.24 -19.95 -20.82
N ARG A 217 0.12 -18.84 -21.56
CA ARG A 217 0.45 -17.50 -21.04
C ARG A 217 -0.38 -17.11 -19.83
N ILE A 218 -1.66 -17.51 -19.78
CA ILE A 218 -2.55 -17.26 -18.64
C ILE A 218 -2.18 -18.15 -17.44
N LYS A 219 -1.80 -19.42 -17.67
CA LYS A 219 -1.27 -20.31 -16.63
C LYS A 219 0.05 -19.80 -16.05
N GLN A 220 0.96 -19.31 -16.89
CA GLN A 220 2.26 -18.74 -16.47
C GLN A 220 2.08 -17.51 -15.54
N GLN A 221 0.98 -16.78 -15.71
CA GLN A 221 0.63 -15.62 -14.88
C GLN A 221 -0.12 -15.98 -13.57
N GLY A 222 -0.19 -17.26 -13.22
CA GLY A 222 -0.94 -17.75 -12.06
C GLY A 222 -2.47 -17.68 -12.23
N GLY A 223 -2.94 -17.43 -13.46
CA GLY A 223 -4.37 -17.36 -13.79
C GLY A 223 -4.94 -18.72 -14.20
N LYS A 224 -6.18 -19.01 -13.80
CA LYS A 224 -6.94 -20.16 -14.35
C LYS A 224 -7.59 -19.73 -15.67
N TYR A 225 -7.22 -20.36 -16.78
CA TYR A 225 -7.87 -20.16 -18.07
C TYR A 225 -9.32 -20.66 -18.00
N LYS A 226 -10.28 -19.73 -17.90
CA LYS A 226 -11.70 -20.03 -18.13
C LYS A 226 -11.96 -19.81 -19.61
N GLY A 227 -12.20 -20.89 -20.35
CA GLY A 227 -12.59 -20.82 -21.77
C GLY A 227 -13.85 -19.95 -21.97
N LYS A 228 -14.10 -19.54 -23.21
CA LYS A 228 -15.33 -18.80 -23.57
C LYS A 228 -16.56 -19.60 -23.12
N TRP A 229 -17.30 -19.05 -22.15
CA TRP A 229 -18.68 -19.39 -21.78
C TRP A 229 -19.11 -20.84 -22.04
N SER A 230 -18.73 -21.77 -21.16
CA SER A 230 -19.54 -22.98 -21.02
C SER A 230 -20.84 -22.59 -20.31
N ARG A 231 -21.95 -22.57 -21.06
CA ARG A 231 -23.30 -22.59 -20.49
C ARG A 231 -23.34 -23.72 -19.46
N LYS A 232 -23.72 -23.43 -18.21
CA LYS A 232 -24.14 -24.48 -17.28
C LYS A 232 -25.32 -25.21 -17.94
N PRO A 233 -25.33 -26.55 -18.06
CA PRO A 233 -26.53 -27.26 -18.47
C PRO A 233 -27.61 -27.00 -17.41
N ALA A 234 -28.80 -26.63 -17.86
CA ALA A 234 -29.96 -26.43 -17.00
C ALA A 234 -30.29 -27.75 -16.31
N THR A 235 -30.33 -27.73 -14.97
CA THR A 235 -30.89 -28.83 -14.17
C THR A 235 -32.36 -28.95 -14.53
N ALA A 236 -32.75 -30.06 -15.15
CA ALA A 236 -34.15 -30.38 -15.38
C ALA A 236 -34.83 -30.66 -14.04
N GLN A 237 -35.68 -29.75 -13.59
CA GLN A 237 -36.72 -30.04 -12.61
C GLN A 237 -37.72 -30.99 -13.27
N SER A 238 -37.86 -32.20 -12.72
CA SER A 238 -39.03 -33.03 -12.94
C SER A 238 -39.87 -32.96 -11.68
N ASP A 239 -40.86 -32.07 -11.69
CA ASP A 239 -42.04 -32.18 -10.86
C ASP A 239 -42.96 -33.21 -11.51
N GLN A 240 -43.14 -34.37 -10.87
CA GLN A 240 -44.40 -35.10 -10.95
C GLN A 240 -44.83 -35.50 -9.54
N LYS A 241 -46.10 -35.19 -9.27
CA LYS A 241 -46.79 -35.20 -8.00
C LYS A 241 -47.97 -36.16 -8.16
N GLU A 242 -48.04 -37.22 -7.37
CA GLU A 242 -49.23 -38.06 -7.13
C GLU A 242 -48.99 -38.74 -5.76
N LYS A 243 -49.64 -38.32 -4.65
CA LYS A 243 -51.03 -38.47 -4.16
C LYS A 243 -51.22 -39.70 -3.23
N GLU A 244 -51.61 -39.38 -1.98
CA GLU A 244 -52.37 -40.17 -0.98
C GLU A 244 -51.66 -41.41 -0.35
N ALA A 245 -51.76 -41.77 0.95
CA ALA A 245 -52.64 -41.44 2.08
C ALA A 245 -51.90 -41.71 3.45
N PRO A 246 -52.50 -41.46 4.64
CA PRO A 246 -51.79 -41.27 5.91
C PRO A 246 -51.84 -42.45 6.92
N ILE A 247 -51.21 -42.24 8.10
CA ILE A 247 -51.30 -43.00 9.39
C ILE A 247 -50.20 -44.08 9.48
N GLU A 248 -49.34 -44.21 10.51
CA GLU A 248 -49.61 -44.38 11.94
C GLU A 248 -48.32 -44.21 12.81
N ASN A 249 -48.53 -44.08 14.12
CA ASN A 249 -47.58 -43.95 15.24
C ASN A 249 -46.34 -44.88 15.24
N THR A 250 -45.24 -44.46 15.88
CA THR A 250 -44.76 -45.00 17.20
C THR A 250 -43.33 -44.53 17.54
N VAL A 251 -43.24 -43.84 18.69
CA VAL A 251 -42.19 -43.82 19.75
C VAL A 251 -40.85 -44.52 19.50
N ALA A 252 -39.73 -43.76 19.57
CA ALA A 252 -38.68 -43.82 20.59
C ALA A 252 -37.56 -42.82 20.27
#